data_AF-A0A3B8SQ73-F1
#
_entry.id   AF-A0A3B8SQ73-F1
#
_cell.length_a   1.000
_cell.length_b   1.000
_cell.length_c   1.000
_cell.angle_alpha   90.00
_cell.angle_beta   90.00
_cell.angle_gamma   90.00
#
_symmetry.space_group_name_H-M   'P 1'
#
loop_
_entity.id
_entity.type
_entity.pdbx_description
1 polymer ?
#
loop_
_entity_poly.entity_id
_entity_poly.type
_entity_poly.pdbx_seq_one_letter_code
_entity_poly.pdbx_strand_id
1 'polypeptide(L)'
;MFDLARVRSDFPILAREVHGQPLVYFDNAATSQKPTRVIESISDYYDRYNSNVHRGVHTLSGEATDAYEGARARIGRWFGVEDPGEIILLRGATEALNLVANTLVDSLKPGDVILV
;
A
#
# COMPACT_ATOMS: atom_id res chain seq x y z
N MET A 1 -8.30 0.46 25.86
CA MET A 1 -7.16 1.31 26.31
C MET A 1 -6.04 1.17 25.29
N PHE A 2 -5.37 2.27 24.93
CA PHE A 2 -4.27 2.26 23.96
C PHE A 2 -2.93 2.00 24.67
N ASP A 3 -2.24 0.91 24.31
CA ASP A 3 -0.94 0.52 24.88
C ASP A 3 0.20 0.88 23.92
N LEU A 4 0.89 1.98 24.24
CA LEU A 4 1.98 2.51 23.42
C LEU A 4 3.21 1.60 23.41
N ALA A 5 3.53 0.92 24.53
CA ALA A 5 4.71 0.06 24.61
C ALA A 5 4.55 -1.15 23.68
N ARG A 6 3.35 -1.75 23.69
CA ARG A 6 2.98 -2.82 22.77
C ARG A 6 3.05 -2.37 21.32
N VAL A 7 2.46 -1.22 20.97
CA VAL A 7 2.52 -0.69 19.60
C VAL A 7 3.96 -0.45 19.16
N ARG A 8 4.83 0.13 20.01
CA ARG A 8 6.24 0.34 19.68
C ARG A 8 7.00 -0.97 19.45
N SER A 9 6.67 -2.03 20.20
CA SER A 9 7.30 -3.34 20.01
C SER A 9 6.99 -3.98 18.66
N ASP A 10 5.89 -3.59 18.00
CA ASP A 10 5.58 -4.05 16.65
C ASP A 10 6.51 -3.43 15.59
N PHE A 11 7.27 -2.36 15.88
CA PHE A 11 8.17 -1.69 14.93
C PHE A 11 9.64 -1.94 15.31
N PRO A 12 10.27 -3.01 14.79
CA PRO A 12 11.59 -3.46 15.27
C PRO A 12 12.68 -2.40 15.11
N ILE A 13 12.58 -1.55 14.08
CA ILE A 13 13.54 -0.47 13.83
C ILE A 13 13.60 0.57 14.96
N LEU A 14 12.54 0.73 15.76
CA LEU A 14 12.51 1.68 16.88
C LEU A 14 13.39 1.27 18.06
N ALA A 15 13.90 0.04 18.08
CA ALA A 15 14.88 -0.42 19.06
C ALA A 15 16.33 -0.10 18.66
N ARG A 16 16.57 0.44 17.46
CA ARG A 16 17.92 0.78 16.99
C ARG A 16 18.45 2.03 17.66
N GLU A 17 19.77 2.09 17.77
CA GLU A 17 20.51 3.31 18.05
C GLU A 17 21.04 3.95 16.77
N VAL A 18 21.09 5.29 16.77
CA VAL A 18 21.69 6.13 15.73
C VAL A 18 22.65 7.08 16.43
N HIS A 19 23.92 7.06 16.03
CA HIS A 19 25.00 7.81 16.70
C HIS A 19 25.11 7.53 18.21
N GLY A 20 24.88 6.27 18.61
CA GLY A 20 24.93 5.84 20.02
C GLY A 20 23.80 6.40 20.90
N GLN A 21 22.70 6.86 20.28
CA GLN A 21 21.51 7.36 20.97
C GLN A 21 20.26 6.61 20.49
N PRO A 22 19.23 6.42 21.34
CA PRO A 22 17.98 5.81 20.92
C PRO A 22 17.34 6.55 19.75
N LEU A 23 16.83 5.82 18.75
CA LEU A 23 16.17 6.41 17.59
C LEU A 23 14.90 7.16 18.00
N VAL A 24 14.86 8.46 17.68
CA VAL A 24 13.65 9.29 17.70
C VAL A 24 13.33 9.70 16.26
N TYR A 25 12.38 8.98 15.66
CA TYR A 25 12.01 9.18 14.25
C TYR A 25 10.81 10.10 14.11
N PHE A 26 11.05 11.37 13.78
CA PHE A 26 10.02 12.41 13.58
C PHE A 26 9.80 12.82 12.12
N ASP A 27 10.32 12.04 11.17
CA ASP A 27 10.15 12.27 9.73
C ASP A 27 9.03 11.39 9.12
N ASN A 28 7.98 11.12 9.91
CA ASN A 28 6.90 10.21 9.51
C ASN A 28 6.06 10.73 8.32
N ALA A 29 6.11 12.04 8.04
CA ALA A 29 5.43 12.66 6.91
C ALA A 29 6.09 12.30 5.57
N ALA A 30 7.41 12.04 5.55
CA ALA A 30 8.11 11.58 4.36
C ALA A 30 7.91 10.08 4.14
N THR A 31 8.06 9.26 5.19
CA THR A 31 7.70 7.84 5.17
C THR A 31 7.52 7.30 6.59
N SER A 32 6.66 6.31 6.78
CA SER A 32 6.46 5.67 8.08
C SER A 32 7.38 4.46 8.27
N GLN A 33 7.70 4.11 9.51
CA GLN A 33 8.29 2.81 9.81
C GLN A 33 7.27 1.68 9.60
N LYS A 34 7.74 0.46 9.35
CA LYS A 34 6.87 -0.67 9.03
C LYS A 34 6.79 -1.62 10.23
N PRO A 35 5.59 -2.05 10.65
CA PRO A 35 5.48 -3.04 11.71
C PRO A 35 5.89 -4.43 11.20
N THR A 36 6.31 -5.31 12.09
CA THR A 36 6.75 -6.68 11.80
C THR A 36 5.75 -7.44 10.94
N ARG A 37 4.44 -7.31 11.23
CA ARG A 37 3.37 -7.95 10.44
C ARG A 37 3.37 -7.58 8.95
N VAL A 38 3.73 -6.35 8.60
CA VAL A 38 3.82 -5.91 7.19
C VAL A 38 5.05 -6.53 6.53
N ILE A 39 6.18 -6.56 7.25
CA ILE A 39 7.43 -7.16 6.76
C ILE A 39 7.23 -8.66 6.52
N GLU A 40 6.68 -9.37 7.51
CA GLU A 40 6.37 -10.80 7.43
C GLU A 40 5.41 -11.12 6.30
N SER A 41 4.39 -10.30 6.05
CA SER A 41 3.46 -10.53 4.93
C SER A 41 4.14 -10.45 3.57
N ILE A 42 5.13 -9.57 3.40
CA ILE A 42 5.90 -9.46 2.17
C ILE A 42 6.83 -10.67 2.03
N SER A 43 7.52 -11.06 3.11
CA SER A 43 8.37 -12.24 3.13
C SER A 43 7.58 -13.52 2.83
N ASP A 44 6.43 -13.73 3.49
CA ASP A 44 5.55 -14.90 3.29
C ASP A 44 5.07 -15.02 1.84
N TYR A 45 4.72 -13.90 1.19
CA TYR A 45 4.38 -13.90 -0.24
C TYR A 45 5.54 -14.41 -1.10
N TYR A 46 6.75 -13.87 -0.89
CA TYR A 46 7.91 -14.25 -1.68
C TYR A 46 8.40 -15.67 -1.40
N ASP A 47 8.27 -16.14 -0.16
CA ASP A 47 8.74 -17.46 0.26
C ASP A 47 7.80 -18.60 -0.21
N ARG A 48 6.49 -18.32 -0.38
CA ARG A 48 5.50 -19.39 -0.53
C ARG A 48 4.67 -19.36 -1.81
N TYR A 49 4.24 -18.20 -2.28
CA TYR A 49 3.25 -18.10 -3.37
C TYR A 49 3.54 -16.98 -4.37
N ASN A 50 4.81 -16.65 -4.58
CA ASN A 50 5.21 -15.68 -5.59
C ASN A 50 4.85 -16.17 -7.00
N SER A 51 4.00 -15.42 -7.68
CA SER A 51 3.67 -15.67 -9.09
C SER A 51 3.07 -14.44 -9.77
N ASN A 52 2.93 -14.50 -11.10
CA ASN A 52 2.14 -13.53 -11.83
C ASN A 52 0.66 -13.73 -11.50
N VAL A 53 -0.02 -12.65 -11.13
CA VAL A 53 -1.47 -12.65 -10.87
C VAL A 53 -2.27 -12.70 -12.17
N HIS A 54 -3.49 -13.24 -12.10
CA HIS A 54 -4.51 -13.35 -13.16
C HIS A 54 -4.14 -14.12 -14.44
N ARG A 55 -2.88 -14.53 -14.63
CA ARG A 55 -2.38 -15.06 -15.92
C ARG A 55 -2.16 -16.57 -15.94
N GLY A 56 -2.07 -17.23 -14.80
CA GLY A 56 -1.76 -18.65 -14.70
C GLY A 56 -2.94 -19.51 -14.23
N VAL A 57 -3.03 -20.71 -14.79
CA VAL A 57 -3.98 -21.76 -14.37
C VAL A 57 -3.42 -22.69 -13.28
N HIS A 58 -2.18 -22.44 -12.86
CA HIS A 58 -1.49 -23.26 -11.86
C HIS A 58 -1.67 -22.68 -10.44
N THR A 59 -1.50 -23.53 -9.43
CA THR A 59 -1.80 -23.24 -8.01
C THR A 59 -1.21 -21.92 -7.52
N LEU A 60 0.10 -21.69 -7.71
CA LEU A 60 0.77 -20.46 -7.24
C LEU A 60 0.21 -19.18 -7.87
N SER A 61 -0.26 -19.24 -9.12
CA SER A 61 -0.91 -18.08 -9.76
C SER A 61 -2.27 -17.79 -9.14
N GLY A 62 -3.04 -18.84 -8.81
CA GLY A 62 -4.30 -18.71 -8.07
C GLY A 62 -4.06 -18.08 -6.69
N GLU A 63 -3.14 -18.64 -5.91
CA GLU A 63 -2.80 -18.15 -4.56
C GLU A 63 -2.31 -16.69 -4.56
N ALA A 64 -1.43 -16.32 -5.51
CA ALA A 64 -0.98 -14.94 -5.69
C ALA A 64 -2.14 -14.00 -6.03
N THR A 65 -3.05 -14.45 -6.91
CA THR A 65 -4.22 -13.67 -7.33
C THR A 65 -5.18 -13.45 -6.17
N ASP A 66 -5.47 -14.48 -5.39
CA ASP A 66 -6.35 -14.40 -4.22
C ASP A 66 -5.78 -13.44 -3.16
N ALA A 67 -4.46 -13.50 -2.92
CA ALA A 67 -3.79 -12.59 -2.00
C ALA A 67 -3.89 -11.12 -2.48
N TYR A 68 -3.64 -10.88 -3.77
CA TYR A 68 -3.67 -9.56 -4.40
C TYR A 68 -5.08 -8.95 -4.42
N GLU A 69 -6.08 -9.68 -4.93
CA GLU A 69 -7.47 -9.21 -4.96
C GLU A 69 -8.08 -9.13 -3.55
N GLY A 70 -7.67 -10.02 -2.65
CA GLY A 70 -8.01 -9.92 -1.24
C GLY A 70 -7.46 -8.64 -0.59
N ALA A 71 -6.27 -8.16 -1.00
CA ALA A 71 -5.75 -6.87 -0.57
C ALA A 71 -6.54 -5.71 -1.17
N ARG A 72 -6.86 -5.76 -2.47
CA ARG A 72 -7.71 -4.75 -3.16
C ARG A 72 -9.06 -4.58 -2.46
N ALA A 73 -9.76 -5.68 -2.18
CA ALA A 73 -11.05 -5.64 -1.50
C ALA A 73 -10.96 -5.12 -0.06
N ARG A 74 -9.88 -5.43 0.67
CA ARG A 74 -9.64 -4.88 2.01
C ARG A 74 -9.42 -3.36 1.98
N ILE A 75 -8.67 -2.86 0.99
CA ILE A 75 -8.47 -1.43 0.77
C ILE A 75 -9.80 -0.75 0.42
N GLY A 76 -10.59 -1.33 -0.48
CA GLY A 76 -11.91 -0.80 -0.85
C GLY A 76 -12.82 -0.64 0.36
N ARG A 77 -12.98 -1.69 1.16
CA ARG A 77 -13.77 -1.64 2.40
C ARG A 77 -13.28 -0.59 3.40
N TRP A 78 -11.97 -0.39 3.52
CA TRP A 78 -11.41 0.64 4.40
C TRP A 78 -11.86 2.05 4.00
N PHE A 79 -11.98 2.31 2.69
CA PHE A 79 -12.44 3.58 2.14
C PHE A 79 -13.96 3.63 1.87
N GLY A 80 -14.72 2.61 2.25
CA GLY A 80 -16.17 2.56 2.03
C GLY A 80 -16.58 2.28 0.58
N VAL A 81 -15.70 1.71 -0.23
CA VAL A 81 -15.96 1.31 -1.61
C VAL A 81 -16.47 -0.14 -1.63
N GLU A 82 -17.67 -0.35 -2.18
CA GLU A 82 -18.33 -1.67 -2.21
C GLU A 82 -17.81 -2.55 -3.34
N ASP A 83 -17.57 -2.00 -4.54
CA ASP A 83 -17.04 -2.72 -5.69
C ASP A 83 -15.50 -2.61 -5.73
N PRO A 84 -14.75 -3.71 -5.49
CA PRO A 84 -13.30 -3.69 -5.61
C PRO A 84 -12.80 -3.27 -7.00
N GLY A 85 -13.62 -3.41 -8.05
CA GLY A 85 -13.30 -2.96 -9.41
C GLY A 85 -13.05 -1.46 -9.53
N GLU A 86 -13.56 -0.65 -8.60
CA GLU A 86 -13.33 0.80 -8.54
C GLU A 86 -11.96 1.15 -7.92
N ILE A 87 -11.26 0.19 -7.31
CA ILE A 87 -9.96 0.40 -6.68
C ILE A 87 -8.83 0.10 -7.67
N ILE A 88 -8.05 1.11 -8.05
CA ILE A 88 -6.87 0.95 -8.91
C ILE A 88 -5.61 0.99 -8.04
N LEU A 89 -4.85 -0.12 -8.02
CA LEU A 89 -3.59 -0.21 -7.29
C LEU A 89 -2.45 0.35 -8.15
N LEU A 90 -1.78 1.40 -7.65
CA LEU A 90 -0.69 2.12 -8.31
C LEU A 90 0.52 2.23 -7.38
N ARG A 91 1.67 2.70 -7.88
CA ARG A 91 2.91 2.79 -7.11
C ARG A 91 2.87 3.89 -6.04
N GLY A 92 2.00 4.88 -6.19
CA GLY A 92 1.82 5.94 -5.22
C GLY A 92 0.85 7.03 -5.67
N ALA A 93 0.61 8.01 -4.78
CA ALA A 93 -0.35 9.10 -5.01
C ALA A 93 -0.01 9.95 -6.25
N THR A 94 1.28 10.22 -6.50
CA THR A 94 1.70 10.98 -7.68
C THR A 94 1.31 10.27 -8.98
N GLU A 95 1.47 8.95 -9.06
CA GLU A 95 1.05 8.19 -10.23
C GLU A 95 -0.48 8.19 -10.38
N ALA A 96 -1.22 8.10 -9.27
CA ALA A 96 -2.68 8.19 -9.28
C ALA A 96 -3.19 9.53 -9.84
N LEU A 97 -2.59 10.64 -9.40
CA LEU A 97 -2.94 11.97 -9.92
C LEU A 97 -2.61 12.10 -11.41
N ASN A 98 -1.47 11.54 -11.84
CA ASN A 98 -1.10 11.54 -13.25
C ASN A 98 -2.06 10.68 -14.09
N LEU A 99 -2.49 9.52 -13.59
CA LEU A 99 -3.50 8.70 -14.28
C LEU A 99 -4.77 9.52 -14.52
N VAL A 100 -5.29 10.18 -13.48
CA VAL A 100 -6.49 11.04 -13.59
C VAL A 100 -6.26 12.21 -14.56
N ALA A 101 -5.13 12.88 -14.48
CA ALA A 101 -4.82 14.00 -15.39
C ALA A 101 -4.78 13.54 -16.87
N ASN A 102 -4.14 12.39 -17.14
CA ASN A 102 -4.03 11.85 -18.49
C ASN A 102 -5.36 11.31 -19.03
N THR A 103 -6.28 10.85 -18.19
CA THR A 103 -7.62 10.45 -18.65
C THR A 103 -8.56 11.63 -18.85
N LEU A 104 -8.40 12.71 -18.07
CA LEU A 104 -9.23 13.90 -18.20
C LEU A 104 -8.84 14.78 -19.39
N VAL A 105 -7.56 14.79 -19.80
CA VAL A 105 -7.06 15.74 -20.82
C VAL A 105 -7.85 15.72 -22.13
N ASP A 106 -8.26 14.53 -22.57
CA ASP A 106 -9.04 14.35 -23.81
C ASP A 106 -10.46 14.93 -23.72
N SER A 107 -10.95 15.16 -22.50
CA SER A 107 -12.28 15.73 -22.25
C SER A 107 -12.27 17.26 -22.08
N LEU A 108 -11.09 17.86 -21.85
CA LEU A 108 -10.95 19.29 -21.58
C LEU A 108 -11.00 20.10 -22.88
N LYS A 109 -11.67 21.25 -22.83
CA LYS A 109 -11.84 22.18 -23.94
C LYS A 109 -11.24 23.55 -23.61
N PRO A 110 -10.88 24.35 -24.63
CA PRO A 110 -10.47 25.73 -24.41
C PRO A 110 -11.54 26.50 -23.62
N GLY A 111 -11.13 27.11 -22.51
CA GLY A 111 -12.03 27.85 -21.60
C GLY A 111 -12.47 27.07 -20.37
N ASP A 112 -12.22 25.76 -20.29
CA ASP A 112 -12.44 24.98 -19.07
C ASP A 112 -11.46 25.39 -17.96
N VAL A 113 -11.90 25.26 -16.69
CA VAL A 113 -11.13 25.66 -15.51
C VAL A 113 -10.97 24.46 -14.57
N ILE A 114 -9.73 24.18 -14.17
CA ILE A 114 -9.41 23.22 -13.10
C ILE A 114 -9.13 24.03 -11.83
N LEU A 115 -9.86 23.74 -10.76
CA LEU A 115 -9.63 24.31 -9.44
C LEU A 115 -8.81 23.33 -8.59
N VAL A 116 -7.80 23.86 -7.88
CA VAL A 116 -6.91 23.09 -7.00
C VAL A 116 -6.85 23.69 -5.60
#